data_AF-A0A1J3HDB5-F1
#
_entry.id   AF-A0A1J3HDB5-F1
#
_cell.length_a   1.000
_cell.length_b   1.000
_cell.length_c   1.000
_cell.angle_alpha   90.00
_cell.angle_beta   90.00
_cell.angle_gamma   90.00
#
_symmetry.space_group_name_H-M   'P 1'
#
loop_
_entity.id
_entity.type
_entity.pdbx_description
1 polymer ?
#
loop_
_entity_poly.entity_id
_entity_poly.type
_entity_poly.pdbx_seq_one_letter_code
_entity_poly.pdbx_strand_id
1 'polypeptide(L)'
;LRNFDLSGFDFRGSISLFAKNFQRNLLFSIFWVAMSDGYYSSKKTDDICEDVCGQDGSRAAKALSRVRCVLRGLDFKTYIFFFTIVPIFIFGVYLHGQKLTYFLRPLWESPPKPFQTLPHYYHENASMETLCSLHGWKHRESPRRVFDAVLFSNEVDMLTIRWKELYPYITQFVILESNSTFTGLPKPLVFAGNREKFKFVEPRLTYGNIGGRFKRGENPFVEEAYQRIALDQLIRLAGIEEDDLLIMSDVDEIPSAYTINLLRWCDGYPPILHLQLKNYLYSFEYLVDNKSWRASIHRYKPGQTRYAHFRQGDTLLADSGWHCSFCFRHISEFVFKMKAYSHNDRVRFSHYLNPKRIQDVICRGTDLFDMLPEEYTFREIIGKLGPIPRSYSAVHLPAHLIEKAESYKYLLPGNCIRESG
;
A
#
# COMPACT_ATOMS: atom_id res chain seq x y z
N LEU A 1 -7.43 -30.74 -2.47
CA LEU A 1 -6.00 -30.82 -2.11
C LEU A 1 -5.18 -30.95 -3.40
N ARG A 2 -4.91 -29.82 -4.06
CA ARG A 2 -3.90 -29.70 -5.12
C ARG A 2 -3.26 -28.32 -4.97
N ASN A 3 -1.94 -28.32 -5.08
CA ASN A 3 -0.98 -27.29 -4.74
C ASN A 3 -1.40 -25.87 -5.16
N PHE A 4 -1.58 -24.99 -4.16
CA PHE A 4 -1.55 -23.55 -4.35
C PHE A 4 -0.09 -23.13 -4.43
N ASP A 5 0.32 -22.63 -5.59
CA ASP A 5 1.60 -21.97 -5.80
C ASP A 5 1.52 -20.57 -5.14
N LEU A 6 2.19 -20.42 -3.99
CA LEU A 6 2.17 -19.23 -3.14
C LEU A 6 3.26 -18.20 -3.51
N SER A 7 3.83 -18.29 -4.71
CA SER A 7 4.96 -17.45 -5.15
C SER A 7 4.62 -15.98 -5.45
N GLY A 8 3.35 -15.57 -5.31
CA GLY A 8 2.89 -14.19 -5.53
C GLY A 8 2.38 -13.45 -4.28
N PHE A 9 2.46 -14.03 -3.09
CA PHE A 9 2.10 -13.30 -1.86
C PHE A 9 3.18 -12.26 -1.55
N ASP A 10 2.81 -10.98 -1.66
CA ASP A 10 3.59 -9.87 -1.13
C ASP A 10 3.95 -10.18 0.34
N PHE A 11 5.22 -10.45 0.60
CA PHE A 11 5.79 -10.92 1.87
C PHE A 11 5.73 -9.85 2.98
N ARG A 12 4.76 -8.91 2.93
CA ARG A 12 4.54 -7.86 3.95
C ARG A 12 4.12 -8.43 5.30
N GLY A 13 3.40 -9.57 5.32
CA GLY A 13 3.13 -10.33 6.55
C GLY A 13 4.40 -10.90 7.19
N SER A 14 5.38 -11.23 6.36
CA SER A 14 6.65 -11.80 6.82
C SER A 14 7.62 -10.75 7.33
N ILE A 15 7.55 -9.48 6.96
CA ILE A 15 8.44 -8.45 7.56
C ILE A 15 8.03 -8.13 9.00
N SER A 16 6.73 -8.11 9.31
CA SER A 16 6.24 -8.03 10.70
C SER A 16 6.62 -9.28 11.50
N LEU A 17 6.51 -10.46 10.87
CA LEU A 17 6.91 -11.73 11.47
C LEU A 17 8.43 -11.84 11.61
N PHE A 18 9.22 -11.31 10.68
CA PHE A 18 10.68 -11.30 10.68
C PHE A 18 11.22 -10.23 11.62
N ALA A 19 10.57 -9.07 11.76
CA ALA A 19 10.90 -8.11 12.82
C ALA A 19 10.56 -8.66 14.21
N LYS A 20 9.42 -9.36 14.36
CA LYS A 20 9.05 -10.05 15.60
C LYS A 20 9.96 -11.25 15.89
N ASN A 21 10.33 -12.04 14.88
CA ASN A 21 11.23 -13.19 15.00
C ASN A 21 12.69 -12.76 15.14
N PHE A 22 13.11 -11.64 14.53
CA PHE A 22 14.41 -11.02 14.73
C PHE A 22 14.50 -10.44 16.14
N GLN A 23 13.46 -9.78 16.66
CA GLN A 23 13.42 -9.39 18.06
C GLN A 23 13.46 -10.61 19.00
N ARG A 24 12.72 -11.68 18.70
CA ARG A 24 12.71 -12.91 19.51
C ARG A 24 14.05 -13.65 19.45
N ASN A 25 14.67 -13.75 18.27
CA ASN A 25 15.95 -14.40 18.06
C ASN A 25 17.12 -13.54 18.54
N LEU A 26 17.04 -12.21 18.47
CA LEU A 26 18.03 -11.29 19.04
C LEU A 26 17.96 -11.32 20.57
N LEU A 27 16.75 -11.33 21.16
CA LEU A 27 16.57 -11.56 22.60
C LEU A 27 17.10 -12.92 23.03
N PHE A 28 16.84 -13.99 22.26
CA PHE A 28 17.39 -15.33 22.52
C PHE A 28 18.90 -15.40 22.32
N SER A 29 19.47 -14.79 21.30
CA SER A 29 20.92 -14.75 21.04
C SER A 29 21.66 -13.89 22.06
N ILE A 30 21.07 -12.79 22.52
CA ILE A 30 21.63 -11.99 23.63
C ILE A 30 21.56 -12.79 24.94
N PHE A 31 20.48 -13.53 25.19
CA PHE A 31 20.39 -14.45 26.33
C PHE A 31 21.39 -15.62 26.23
N TRP A 32 21.63 -16.14 25.02
CA TRP A 32 22.50 -17.30 24.80
C TRP A 32 23.98 -16.93 24.77
N VAL A 33 24.35 -15.78 24.20
CA VAL A 33 25.71 -15.23 24.28
C VAL A 33 26.05 -14.86 25.73
N ALA A 34 25.08 -14.39 26.53
CA ALA A 34 25.26 -14.18 27.96
C ALA A 34 25.36 -15.48 28.79
N MET A 35 24.98 -16.64 28.22
CA MET A 35 25.14 -17.96 28.86
C MET A 35 26.31 -18.78 28.29
N SER A 36 26.95 -18.34 27.20
CA SER A 36 27.97 -19.09 26.47
C SER A 36 29.41 -18.68 26.80
N ASP A 37 29.65 -17.53 27.44
CA ASP A 37 30.98 -17.16 27.91
C ASP A 37 31.21 -17.68 29.33
N GLY A 38 31.66 -18.94 29.41
CA GLY A 38 31.94 -19.58 30.69
C GLY A 38 32.62 -20.94 30.61
N TYR A 39 33.37 -21.25 29.55
CA TYR A 39 34.33 -22.36 29.55
C TYR A 39 35.71 -21.83 29.14
N TYR A 40 36.37 -21.13 30.06
CA TYR A 40 37.81 -20.99 30.04
C TYR A 40 38.38 -21.41 31.40
N SER A 41 38.93 -22.62 31.42
CA SER A 41 39.75 -23.11 32.51
C SER A 41 41.05 -22.30 32.55
N SER A 42 41.16 -21.39 33.51
CA SER A 42 42.44 -20.80 33.90
C SER A 42 42.57 -20.91 35.40
N LYS A 43 43.31 -21.93 35.83
CA LYS A 43 43.92 -22.03 37.16
C LYS A 43 44.76 -20.78 37.40
N LYS A 44 44.36 -19.94 38.36
CA LYS A 44 45.22 -19.27 39.36
C LYS A 44 44.47 -18.08 39.98
N THR A 45 44.14 -18.27 41.27
CA THR A 45 44.31 -17.38 42.44
C THR A 45 43.03 -17.38 43.26
N ASP A 46 42.78 -18.48 43.96
CA ASP A 46 42.01 -18.49 45.19
C ASP A 46 42.94 -17.93 46.27
N ASP A 47 42.89 -16.64 46.61
CA ASP A 47 43.62 -16.13 47.80
C ASP A 47 43.12 -14.76 48.33
N ILE A 48 41.88 -14.34 48.01
CA ILE A 48 41.34 -13.06 48.53
C ILE A 48 39.92 -13.24 49.11
N CYS A 49 39.65 -14.35 49.79
CA CYS A 49 38.37 -14.52 50.51
C CYS A 49 38.41 -15.32 51.81
N GLU A 50 39.58 -15.74 52.32
CA GLU A 50 39.61 -16.45 53.60
C GLU A 50 39.48 -15.54 54.82
N ASP A 51 39.80 -14.24 54.73
CA ASP A 51 40.06 -13.45 55.95
C ASP A 51 38.89 -12.60 56.49
N VAL A 52 37.65 -12.79 56.02
CA VAL A 52 36.48 -12.02 56.55
C VAL A 52 35.22 -12.87 56.78
N CYS A 53 35.33 -14.21 56.81
CA CYS A 53 34.17 -15.10 56.99
C CYS A 53 34.26 -16.00 58.24
N GLY A 54 35.05 -15.63 59.23
CA GLY A 54 35.06 -16.28 60.54
C GLY A 54 34.33 -15.47 61.59
N GLN A 55 33.02 -15.71 61.78
CA GLN A 55 32.37 -15.78 63.11
C GLN A 55 30.88 -16.12 63.01
N ASP A 56 30.43 -16.90 64.01
CA ASP A 56 29.12 -17.53 64.11
C ASP A 56 27.93 -16.56 64.01
N GLY A 57 27.07 -16.82 63.02
CA GLY A 57 25.80 -16.10 62.83
C GLY A 57 24.73 -17.01 62.23
N SER A 58 23.47 -16.77 62.59
CA SER A 58 22.31 -17.61 62.26
C SER A 58 22.14 -17.85 60.74
N ARG A 59 21.35 -18.87 60.37
CA ARG A 59 21.08 -19.27 58.97
C ARG A 59 20.69 -18.09 58.04
N ALA A 60 20.06 -17.05 58.59
CA ALA A 60 19.71 -15.83 57.88
C ALA A 60 20.93 -14.94 57.54
N ALA A 61 21.93 -14.86 58.41
CA ALA A 61 23.16 -14.09 58.19
C ALA A 61 24.04 -14.68 57.09
N LYS A 62 24.09 -16.03 56.98
CA LYS A 62 24.79 -16.74 55.89
C LYS A 62 24.06 -16.61 54.55
N ALA A 63 22.72 -16.50 54.55
CA ALA A 63 21.95 -16.22 53.34
C ALA A 63 22.19 -14.78 52.85
N LEU A 64 22.21 -13.80 53.76
CA LEU A 64 22.49 -12.40 53.45
C LEU A 64 23.95 -12.15 53.00
N SER A 65 24.93 -12.87 53.56
CA SER A 65 26.34 -12.74 53.12
C SER A 65 26.58 -13.38 51.74
N ARG A 66 25.93 -14.50 51.43
CA ARG A 66 25.96 -15.12 50.09
C ARG A 66 25.32 -14.22 49.02
N VAL A 67 24.23 -13.54 49.35
CA VAL A 67 23.62 -12.53 48.46
C VAL A 67 24.57 -11.34 48.24
N ARG A 68 25.28 -10.88 49.29
CA ARG A 68 26.30 -9.82 49.16
C ARG A 68 27.52 -10.22 48.31
N CYS A 69 27.93 -11.49 48.31
CA CYS A 69 29.00 -11.98 47.43
C CYS A 69 28.56 -12.12 45.96
N VAL A 70 27.33 -12.60 45.71
CA VAL A 70 26.78 -12.68 44.34
C VAL A 70 26.60 -11.29 43.72
N LEU A 71 26.23 -10.29 44.53
CA LEU A 71 26.08 -8.89 44.09
C LEU A 71 27.43 -8.13 43.97
N ARG A 72 28.55 -8.67 44.46
CA ARG A 72 29.88 -8.05 44.35
C ARG A 72 30.63 -8.37 43.06
N GLY A 73 30.17 -9.37 42.29
CA GLY A 73 30.85 -9.84 41.07
C GLY A 73 30.34 -9.23 39.75
N LEU A 74 29.27 -8.44 39.79
CA LEU A 74 28.76 -7.74 38.61
C LEU A 74 29.24 -6.28 38.68
N ASP A 75 30.18 -5.93 37.80
CA ASP A 75 30.68 -4.57 37.63
C ASP A 75 29.49 -3.60 37.52
N PHE A 76 29.53 -2.46 38.22
CA PHE A 76 28.53 -1.41 38.11
C PHE A 76 28.27 -1.00 36.64
N LYS A 77 29.30 -1.12 35.80
CA LYS A 77 29.19 -0.96 34.34
C LYS A 77 28.25 -1.97 33.68
N THR A 78 28.23 -3.21 34.14
CA THR A 78 27.33 -4.27 33.66
C THR A 78 25.87 -3.95 34.01
N TYR A 79 25.62 -3.45 35.22
CA TYR A 79 24.29 -2.99 35.61
C TYR A 79 23.82 -1.79 34.78
N ILE A 80 24.67 -0.79 34.56
CA ILE A 80 24.36 0.33 33.66
C ILE A 80 24.06 -0.20 32.24
N PHE A 81 24.89 -1.08 31.70
CA PHE A 81 24.68 -1.62 30.36
C PHE A 81 23.31 -2.31 30.23
N PHE A 82 22.97 -3.23 31.14
CA PHE A 82 21.71 -3.99 31.06
C PHE A 82 20.46 -3.21 31.46
N PHE A 83 20.55 -2.27 32.40
CA PHE A 83 19.37 -1.56 32.92
C PHE A 83 19.18 -0.16 32.32
N THR A 84 20.18 0.41 31.67
CA THR A 84 20.04 1.70 30.98
C THR A 84 20.30 1.57 29.47
N ILE A 85 21.46 1.05 29.05
CA ILE A 85 21.83 1.05 27.62
C ILE A 85 20.93 0.12 26.81
N VAL A 86 20.74 -1.13 27.27
CA VAL A 86 19.91 -2.12 26.57
C VAL A 86 18.45 -1.66 26.45
N PRO A 87 17.76 -1.17 27.50
CA PRO A 87 16.41 -0.64 27.37
C PRO A 87 16.32 0.58 26.46
N ILE A 88 17.29 1.50 26.53
CA ILE A 88 17.33 2.68 25.64
C ILE A 88 17.52 2.23 24.18
N PHE A 89 18.40 1.26 23.93
CA PHE A 89 18.60 0.70 22.60
C PHE A 89 17.35 0.00 22.07
N ILE A 90 16.72 -0.86 22.88
CA ILE A 90 15.46 -1.54 22.53
C ILE A 90 14.36 -0.51 22.25
N PHE A 91 14.26 0.55 23.07
CA PHE A 91 13.31 1.63 22.86
C PHE A 91 13.60 2.41 21.57
N GLY A 92 14.88 2.71 21.28
CA GLY A 92 15.32 3.32 20.04
C GLY A 92 14.97 2.47 18.81
N VAL A 93 15.23 1.16 18.87
CA VAL A 93 14.84 0.20 17.82
C VAL A 93 13.32 0.10 17.71
N TYR A 94 12.57 0.13 18.81
CA TYR A 94 11.13 0.14 18.76
C TYR A 94 10.60 1.39 18.04
N LEU A 95 11.11 2.58 18.36
CA LEU A 95 10.67 3.83 17.72
C LEU A 95 11.11 3.92 16.25
N HIS A 96 12.39 3.65 15.96
CA HIS A 96 13.04 3.93 14.69
C HIS A 96 13.35 2.71 13.84
N GLY A 97 13.10 1.49 14.33
CA GLY A 97 13.45 0.24 13.64
C GLY A 97 12.86 0.15 12.24
N GLN A 98 11.62 0.59 12.04
CA GLN A 98 11.01 0.65 10.71
C GLN A 98 11.75 1.60 9.76
N LYS A 99 12.22 2.76 10.26
CA LYS A 99 13.00 3.69 9.43
C LYS A 99 14.34 3.07 9.05
N LEU A 100 14.99 2.40 10.01
CA LEU A 100 16.23 1.68 9.75
C LEU A 100 16.04 0.56 8.73
N THR A 101 14.97 -0.24 8.86
CA THR A 101 14.69 -1.32 7.91
C THR A 101 14.36 -0.80 6.52
N TYR A 102 13.61 0.29 6.40
CA TYR A 102 13.31 0.88 5.09
C TYR A 102 14.55 1.51 4.45
N PHE A 103 15.39 2.20 5.24
CA PHE A 103 16.62 2.80 4.74
C PHE A 103 17.62 1.74 4.26
N LEU A 104 17.77 0.64 5.02
CA LEU A 104 18.73 -0.42 4.71
C LEU A 104 18.16 -1.49 3.76
N ARG A 105 16.89 -1.38 3.34
CA ARG A 105 16.25 -2.30 2.37
C ARG A 105 17.13 -2.65 1.16
N PRO A 106 17.86 -1.71 0.53
CA PRO A 106 18.73 -2.01 -0.61
C PRO A 106 19.83 -3.05 -0.33
N LEU A 107 20.14 -3.35 0.94
CA LEU A 107 21.17 -4.33 1.32
C LEU A 107 20.69 -5.79 1.24
N TRP A 108 19.38 -6.05 1.30
CA TRP A 108 18.85 -7.42 1.35
C TRP A 108 17.66 -7.66 0.42
N GLU A 109 17.05 -6.63 -0.14
CA GLU A 109 15.91 -6.75 -1.05
C GLU A 109 16.28 -6.22 -2.44
N SER A 110 16.31 -7.12 -3.42
CA SER A 110 16.52 -6.76 -4.82
C SER A 110 15.26 -6.17 -5.43
N PRO A 111 15.37 -5.24 -6.40
CA PRO A 111 14.21 -4.72 -7.10
C PRO A 111 13.46 -5.86 -7.83
N PRO A 112 12.13 -5.76 -7.96
CA PRO A 112 11.36 -6.72 -8.73
C PRO A 112 11.82 -6.72 -10.20
N LYS A 113 11.53 -7.81 -10.91
CA LYS A 113 11.78 -7.92 -12.35
C LYS A 113 11.23 -6.66 -13.07
N PRO A 114 11.96 -6.01 -13.97
CA PRO A 114 11.40 -4.87 -14.70
C PRO A 114 10.24 -5.30 -15.61
N PHE A 115 9.39 -4.35 -15.97
CA PHE A 115 8.39 -4.55 -17.02
C PHE A 115 9.01 -4.33 -18.40
N GLN A 116 8.53 -5.04 -19.41
CA GLN A 116 8.68 -4.66 -20.80
C GLN A 116 7.73 -3.49 -21.08
N THR A 117 8.27 -2.28 -21.07
CA THR A 117 7.49 -1.06 -21.29
C THR A 117 7.21 -0.89 -22.79
N LEU A 118 5.94 -0.81 -23.16
CA LEU A 118 5.50 -0.48 -24.51
C LEU A 118 5.35 1.03 -24.65
N PRO A 119 5.86 1.63 -25.73
CA PRO A 119 5.59 3.02 -26.03
C PRO A 119 4.08 3.20 -26.27
N HIS A 120 3.55 4.33 -25.84
CA HIS A 120 2.16 4.69 -26.04
C HIS A 120 2.09 5.89 -26.98
N TYR A 121 1.81 5.63 -28.26
CA TYR A 121 1.64 6.68 -29.26
C TYR A 121 0.21 7.19 -29.22
N TYR A 122 0.05 8.50 -29.04
CA TYR A 122 -1.26 9.12 -29.06
C TYR A 122 -1.19 10.55 -29.57
N HIS A 123 -2.20 10.93 -30.36
CA HIS A 123 -2.48 12.30 -30.74
C HIS A 123 -3.97 12.40 -31.12
N GLU A 124 -4.63 13.50 -30.74
CA GLU A 124 -6.08 13.67 -30.97
C GLU A 124 -6.47 13.58 -32.45
N ASN A 125 -5.62 14.11 -33.34
CA ASN A 125 -5.85 14.12 -34.79
C ASN A 125 -5.39 12.84 -35.53
N ALA A 126 -4.81 11.84 -34.84
CA ALA A 126 -4.35 10.62 -35.48
C ALA A 126 -5.51 9.61 -35.65
N SER A 127 -5.57 8.94 -36.80
CA SER A 127 -6.58 7.88 -37.01
C SER A 127 -6.27 6.66 -36.16
N MET A 128 -7.32 5.93 -35.76
CA MET A 128 -7.15 4.73 -34.94
C MET A 128 -6.35 3.64 -35.67
N GLU A 129 -6.48 3.54 -36.99
CA GLU A 129 -5.69 2.61 -37.81
C GLU A 129 -4.19 2.93 -37.74
N THR A 130 -3.83 4.20 -37.88
CA THR A 130 -2.44 4.66 -37.71
C THR A 130 -1.94 4.39 -36.30
N LEU A 131 -2.75 4.69 -35.28
CA LEU A 131 -2.38 4.43 -33.89
C LEU A 131 -2.13 2.93 -33.66
N CYS A 132 -3.04 2.05 -34.06
CA CYS A 132 -2.82 0.60 -33.92
C CYS A 132 -1.54 0.15 -34.64
N SER A 133 -1.34 0.60 -35.89
CA SER A 133 -0.16 0.24 -36.68
C SER A 133 1.16 0.69 -36.04
N LEU A 134 1.22 1.90 -35.46
CA LEU A 134 2.39 2.41 -34.74
C LEU A 134 2.77 1.56 -33.52
N HIS A 135 1.80 0.91 -32.89
CA HIS A 135 2.04 -0.03 -31.79
C HIS A 135 2.36 -1.46 -32.27
N GLY A 136 2.35 -1.71 -33.59
CA GLY A 136 2.47 -3.05 -34.17
C GLY A 136 1.20 -3.90 -33.98
N TRP A 137 0.06 -3.26 -33.76
CA TRP A 137 -1.24 -3.90 -33.54
C TRP A 137 -2.14 -3.76 -34.77
N LYS A 138 -3.09 -4.68 -34.90
CA LYS A 138 -4.08 -4.66 -35.98
C LYS A 138 -5.30 -3.86 -35.56
N HIS A 139 -5.79 -3.00 -36.44
CA HIS A 139 -7.06 -2.31 -36.24
C HIS A 139 -8.23 -3.30 -36.37
N ARG A 140 -9.22 -3.20 -35.48
CA ARG A 140 -10.42 -4.04 -35.48
C ARG A 140 -11.54 -3.39 -36.28
N GLU A 141 -12.43 -4.22 -36.84
CA GLU A 141 -13.66 -3.74 -37.49
C GLU A 141 -14.68 -3.18 -36.50
N SER A 142 -14.69 -3.72 -35.27
CA SER A 142 -15.54 -3.25 -34.18
C SER A 142 -14.77 -3.20 -32.86
N PRO A 143 -15.09 -2.23 -31.98
CA PRO A 143 -14.42 -2.10 -30.70
C PRO A 143 -14.86 -3.23 -29.76
N ARG A 144 -13.94 -3.72 -28.93
CA ARG A 144 -14.28 -4.60 -27.82
C ARG A 144 -15.20 -3.90 -26.81
N ARG A 145 -16.06 -4.68 -26.17
CA ARG A 145 -16.78 -4.21 -24.98
C ARG A 145 -15.79 -4.06 -23.84
N VAL A 146 -16.05 -3.09 -22.97
CA VAL A 146 -15.16 -2.76 -21.85
C VAL A 146 -15.96 -2.76 -20.55
N PHE A 147 -15.44 -3.45 -19.54
CA PHE A 147 -16.00 -3.57 -18.21
C PHE A 147 -15.09 -2.86 -17.22
N ASP A 148 -15.63 -1.85 -16.55
CA ASP A 148 -14.93 -1.15 -15.47
C ASP A 148 -15.34 -1.76 -14.14
N ALA A 149 -14.47 -2.53 -13.49
CA ALA A 149 -14.78 -3.21 -12.24
C ALA A 149 -13.98 -2.63 -11.08
N VAL A 150 -14.65 -2.19 -10.01
CA VAL A 150 -14.02 -1.57 -8.85
C VAL A 150 -14.59 -2.06 -7.52
N LEU A 151 -13.71 -2.15 -6.52
CA LEU A 151 -14.11 -2.25 -5.10
C LEU A 151 -14.28 -0.84 -4.53
N PHE A 152 -15.42 -0.56 -3.91
CA PHE A 152 -15.74 0.78 -3.44
C PHE A 152 -15.76 0.92 -1.91
N SER A 153 -15.13 1.99 -1.42
CA SER A 153 -15.07 2.34 0.00
C SER A 153 -15.76 3.66 0.32
N ASN A 154 -15.09 4.81 0.07
CA ASN A 154 -15.57 6.16 0.40
C ASN A 154 -15.17 7.23 -0.64
N GLU A 155 -14.58 6.84 -1.76
CA GLU A 155 -13.94 7.75 -2.73
C GLU A 155 -14.94 8.30 -3.78
N VAL A 156 -16.01 8.96 -3.33
CA VAL A 156 -17.10 9.43 -4.19
C VAL A 156 -16.62 10.37 -5.30
N ASP A 157 -15.75 11.33 -4.97
CA ASP A 157 -15.26 12.32 -5.92
C ASP A 157 -14.32 11.69 -6.97
N MET A 158 -13.43 10.78 -6.56
CA MET A 158 -12.57 10.03 -7.49
C MET A 158 -13.38 9.12 -8.41
N LEU A 159 -14.39 8.42 -7.87
CA LEU A 159 -15.29 7.60 -8.68
C LEU A 159 -16.03 8.43 -9.73
N THR A 160 -16.47 9.63 -9.35
CA THR A 160 -17.17 10.54 -10.25
C THR A 160 -16.25 10.98 -11.40
N ILE A 161 -15.03 11.41 -11.09
CA ILE A 161 -14.04 11.80 -12.11
C ILE A 161 -13.72 10.62 -13.03
N ARG A 162 -13.44 9.44 -12.46
CA ARG A 162 -13.18 8.20 -13.20
C ARG A 162 -14.30 7.89 -14.19
N TRP A 163 -15.53 7.82 -13.71
CA TRP A 163 -16.66 7.41 -14.56
C TRP A 163 -17.07 8.46 -15.57
N LYS A 164 -16.82 9.75 -15.31
CA LYS A 164 -17.00 10.80 -16.31
C LYS A 164 -15.97 10.72 -17.42
N GLU A 165 -14.71 10.46 -17.08
CA GLU A 165 -13.62 10.22 -18.04
C GLU A 165 -13.91 8.99 -18.92
N LEU A 166 -14.31 7.89 -18.30
CA LEU A 166 -14.50 6.60 -18.98
C LEU A 166 -15.87 6.43 -19.64
N TYR A 167 -16.86 7.27 -19.33
CA TYR A 167 -18.26 7.15 -19.77
C TYR A 167 -18.47 6.75 -21.24
N PRO A 168 -17.76 7.33 -22.21
CA PRO A 168 -17.99 7.03 -23.63
C PRO A 168 -17.50 5.64 -24.07
N TYR A 169 -16.63 4.99 -23.28
CA TYR A 169 -15.89 3.80 -23.70
C TYR A 169 -16.31 2.52 -22.96
N ILE A 170 -16.97 2.67 -21.81
CA ILE A 170 -17.35 1.54 -20.97
C ILE A 170 -18.71 0.97 -21.41
N THR A 171 -18.76 -0.33 -21.59
CA THR A 171 -20.00 -1.08 -21.84
C THR A 171 -20.77 -1.29 -20.54
N GLN A 172 -20.08 -1.69 -19.46
CA GLN A 172 -20.69 -1.93 -18.17
C GLN A 172 -19.80 -1.46 -17.02
N PHE A 173 -20.35 -0.66 -16.12
CA PHE A 173 -19.76 -0.28 -14.85
C PHE A 173 -20.15 -1.30 -13.79
N VAL A 174 -19.16 -1.92 -13.16
CA VAL A 174 -19.34 -2.94 -12.15
C VAL A 174 -18.74 -2.43 -10.84
N ILE A 175 -19.58 -2.26 -9.82
CA ILE A 175 -19.15 -1.72 -8.54
C ILE A 175 -19.62 -2.62 -7.41
N LEU A 176 -18.67 -3.08 -6.60
CA LEU A 176 -18.94 -3.84 -5.40
C LEU A 176 -18.69 -2.98 -4.17
N GLU A 177 -19.66 -2.94 -3.27
CA GLU A 177 -19.55 -2.22 -2.00
C GLU A 177 -19.75 -3.17 -0.81
N SER A 178 -18.87 -3.09 0.18
CA SER A 178 -19.04 -3.79 1.46
C SER A 178 -19.50 -2.87 2.58
N ASN A 179 -20.25 -3.39 3.54
CA ASN A 179 -20.55 -2.72 4.81
C ASN A 179 -19.43 -2.89 5.87
N SER A 180 -18.27 -3.41 5.47
CA SER A 180 -17.06 -3.49 6.31
C SER A 180 -15.85 -2.86 5.62
N THR A 181 -14.94 -2.31 6.41
CA THR A 181 -13.58 -1.99 5.99
C THR A 181 -12.75 -3.27 5.88
N PHE A 182 -11.57 -3.21 5.25
CA PHE A 182 -10.63 -4.34 5.21
C PHE A 182 -10.09 -4.71 6.61
N THR A 183 -10.09 -3.75 7.55
CA THR A 183 -9.76 -3.98 8.96
C THR A 183 -10.91 -4.56 9.82
N GLY A 184 -12.06 -4.87 9.22
CA GLY A 184 -13.21 -5.47 9.91
C GLY A 184 -14.04 -4.47 10.73
N LEU A 185 -13.95 -3.16 10.43
CA LEU A 185 -14.79 -2.13 11.05
C LEU A 185 -16.07 -1.94 10.23
N PRO A 186 -17.23 -1.74 10.87
CA PRO A 186 -18.45 -1.43 10.15
C PRO A 186 -18.32 -0.08 9.44
N LYS A 187 -18.80 -0.02 8.19
CA LYS A 187 -18.90 1.21 7.41
C LYS A 187 -20.28 1.34 6.75
N PRO A 188 -20.82 2.55 6.61
CA PRO A 188 -22.03 2.75 5.82
C PRO A 188 -21.80 2.40 4.35
N LEU A 189 -22.88 2.10 3.65
CA LEU A 189 -22.89 1.95 2.18
C LEU A 189 -22.90 3.35 1.55
N VAL A 190 -21.71 3.94 1.41
CA VAL A 190 -21.49 5.29 0.88
C VAL A 190 -21.95 5.41 -0.57
N PHE A 191 -21.70 4.42 -1.44
CA PHE A 191 -22.17 4.44 -2.82
C PHE A 191 -23.69 4.37 -2.88
N ALA A 192 -24.31 3.43 -2.15
CA ALA A 192 -25.77 3.35 -2.07
C ALA A 192 -26.40 4.68 -1.62
N GLY A 193 -25.83 5.33 -0.61
CA GLY A 193 -26.28 6.64 -0.13
C GLY A 193 -26.07 7.80 -1.11
N ASN A 194 -25.19 7.65 -2.10
CA ASN A 194 -24.87 8.67 -3.11
C ASN A 194 -25.33 8.28 -4.53
N ARG A 195 -26.11 7.20 -4.69
CA ARG A 195 -26.47 6.62 -6.00
C ARG A 195 -27.11 7.63 -6.95
N GLU A 196 -27.86 8.59 -6.40
CA GLU A 196 -28.45 9.72 -7.13
C GLU A 196 -27.43 10.52 -7.96
N LYS A 197 -26.19 10.70 -7.47
CA LYS A 197 -25.11 11.39 -8.21
C LYS A 197 -24.66 10.61 -9.45
N PHE A 198 -24.92 9.30 -9.48
CA PHE A 198 -24.47 8.36 -10.51
C PHE A 198 -25.59 7.95 -11.48
N LYS A 199 -26.74 8.64 -11.47
CA LYS A 199 -27.84 8.41 -12.41
C LYS A 199 -27.43 8.31 -13.88
N PHE A 200 -26.36 9.02 -14.28
CA PHE A 200 -25.87 9.00 -15.65
C PHE A 200 -25.31 7.65 -16.11
N VAL A 201 -24.81 6.80 -15.18
CA VAL A 201 -24.32 5.44 -15.48
C VAL A 201 -25.36 4.34 -15.23
N GLU A 202 -26.48 4.66 -14.58
CA GLU A 202 -27.50 3.69 -14.15
C GLU A 202 -27.92 2.67 -15.23
N PRO A 203 -28.10 3.05 -16.52
CA PRO A 203 -28.45 2.08 -17.57
C PRO A 203 -27.37 1.01 -17.85
N ARG A 204 -26.12 1.28 -17.46
CA ARG A 204 -24.93 0.43 -17.66
C ARG A 204 -24.28 0.06 -16.32
N LEU A 205 -25.04 0.08 -15.22
CA LEU A 205 -24.53 -0.15 -13.87
C LEU A 205 -24.94 -1.52 -13.35
N THR A 206 -23.95 -2.33 -12.96
CA THR A 206 -24.13 -3.51 -12.10
C THR A 206 -23.58 -3.19 -10.71
N TYR A 207 -24.49 -2.93 -9.77
CA TYR A 207 -24.16 -2.73 -8.36
C TYR A 207 -24.34 -4.01 -7.57
N GLY A 208 -23.31 -4.40 -6.81
CA GLY A 208 -23.38 -5.48 -5.83
C GLY A 208 -23.03 -4.97 -4.43
N ASN A 209 -23.72 -5.48 -3.42
CA ASN A 209 -23.38 -5.23 -2.02
C ASN A 209 -23.11 -6.54 -1.28
N ILE A 210 -22.14 -6.54 -0.37
CA ILE A 210 -21.80 -7.71 0.44
C ILE A 210 -21.58 -7.37 1.92
N GLY A 211 -21.94 -8.31 2.78
CA GLY A 211 -21.58 -8.27 4.19
C GLY A 211 -20.09 -8.55 4.37
N GLY A 212 -19.39 -7.77 5.21
CA GLY A 212 -18.04 -8.13 5.62
C GLY A 212 -18.01 -9.31 6.60
N ARG A 213 -16.83 -9.89 6.83
CA ARG A 213 -16.61 -10.92 7.85
C ARG A 213 -16.48 -10.32 9.26
N PHE A 214 -16.26 -9.01 9.37
CA PHE A 214 -16.14 -8.25 10.62
C PHE A 214 -15.09 -8.83 11.61
N LYS A 215 -14.01 -9.42 11.09
CA LYS A 215 -12.92 -9.98 11.91
C LYS A 215 -11.86 -8.93 12.19
N ARG A 216 -11.84 -8.41 13.42
CA ARG A 216 -10.84 -7.43 13.87
C ARG A 216 -9.52 -8.13 14.24
N GLY A 217 -8.40 -7.45 13.96
CA GLY A 217 -7.06 -7.94 14.30
C GLY A 217 -6.53 -9.06 13.40
N GLU A 218 -7.31 -9.48 12.39
CA GLU A 218 -6.84 -10.34 11.32
C GLU A 218 -6.06 -9.51 10.29
N ASN A 219 -5.25 -10.19 9.47
CA ASN A 219 -4.61 -9.57 8.32
C ASN A 219 -5.70 -8.98 7.37
N PRO A 220 -5.70 -7.66 7.12
CA PRO A 220 -6.69 -6.99 6.27
C PRO A 220 -6.79 -7.55 4.84
N PHE A 221 -5.70 -8.12 4.31
CA PHE A 221 -5.67 -8.72 2.98
C PHE A 221 -6.61 -9.92 2.84
N VAL A 222 -7.00 -10.56 3.94
CA VAL A 222 -7.98 -11.66 3.89
C VAL A 222 -9.38 -11.13 3.59
N GLU A 223 -9.75 -9.98 4.18
CA GLU A 223 -11.02 -9.33 3.90
C GLU A 223 -11.05 -8.79 2.48
N GLU A 224 -9.96 -8.18 2.04
CA GLU A 224 -9.79 -7.70 0.67
C GLU A 224 -9.94 -8.85 -0.34
N ALA A 225 -9.27 -9.99 -0.13
CA ALA A 225 -9.39 -11.16 -0.99
C ALA A 225 -10.83 -11.71 -1.05
N TYR A 226 -11.53 -11.73 0.09
CA TYR A 226 -12.95 -12.10 0.14
C TYR A 226 -13.81 -11.18 -0.74
N GLN A 227 -13.61 -9.87 -0.67
CA GLN A 227 -14.33 -8.91 -1.51
C GLN A 227 -13.97 -9.06 -2.99
N ARG A 228 -12.71 -9.32 -3.33
CA ARG A 228 -12.27 -9.58 -4.73
C ARG A 228 -12.94 -10.82 -5.32
N ILE A 229 -13.13 -11.89 -4.54
CA ILE A 229 -13.88 -13.09 -4.97
C ILE A 229 -15.35 -12.76 -5.26
N ALA A 230 -15.98 -11.92 -4.45
CA ALA A 230 -17.35 -11.47 -4.70
C ALA A 230 -17.45 -10.57 -5.94
N LEU A 231 -16.46 -9.69 -6.16
CA LEU A 231 -16.40 -8.86 -7.37
C LEU A 231 -16.30 -9.72 -8.63
N ASP A 232 -15.51 -10.79 -8.57
CA ASP A 232 -15.40 -11.81 -9.62
C ASP A 232 -16.75 -12.40 -10.04
N GLN A 233 -17.62 -12.66 -9.06
CA GLN A 233 -18.98 -13.14 -9.32
C GLN A 233 -19.86 -12.04 -9.91
N LEU A 234 -19.76 -10.82 -9.37
CA LEU A 234 -20.53 -9.67 -9.85
C LEU A 234 -20.20 -9.33 -11.32
N ILE A 235 -18.93 -9.41 -11.71
CA ILE A 235 -18.48 -9.22 -13.09
C ILE A 235 -19.14 -10.23 -14.04
N ARG A 236 -19.29 -11.49 -13.62
CA ARG A 236 -20.00 -12.52 -14.42
C ARG A 236 -21.49 -12.22 -14.53
N LEU A 237 -22.11 -11.80 -13.42
CA LEU A 237 -23.52 -11.38 -13.41
C LEU A 237 -23.76 -10.13 -14.27
N ALA A 238 -22.74 -9.29 -14.44
CA ALA A 238 -22.77 -8.15 -15.33
C ALA A 238 -22.75 -8.53 -16.84
N GLY A 239 -22.59 -9.82 -17.15
CA GLY A 239 -22.65 -10.33 -18.52
C GLY A 239 -21.35 -10.14 -19.32
N ILE A 240 -20.19 -10.23 -18.65
CA ILE A 240 -18.89 -10.25 -19.34
C ILE A 240 -18.72 -11.56 -20.13
N GLU A 241 -18.19 -11.44 -21.35
CA GLU A 241 -18.00 -12.55 -22.29
C GLU A 241 -16.53 -12.68 -22.70
N GLU A 242 -16.20 -13.76 -23.39
CA GLU A 242 -14.85 -13.97 -23.92
C GLU A 242 -14.46 -12.85 -24.92
N ASP A 243 -13.17 -12.47 -24.93
CA ASP A 243 -12.60 -11.34 -25.70
C ASP A 243 -12.98 -9.93 -25.19
N ASP A 244 -13.92 -9.79 -24.24
CA ASP A 244 -14.19 -8.51 -23.59
C ASP A 244 -12.97 -7.99 -22.80
N LEU A 245 -12.86 -6.67 -22.65
CA LEU A 245 -11.82 -6.05 -21.84
C LEU A 245 -12.32 -5.80 -20.42
N LEU A 246 -11.60 -6.31 -19.44
CA LEU A 246 -11.85 -6.07 -18.03
C LEU A 246 -10.77 -5.14 -17.47
N ILE A 247 -11.18 -3.97 -17.01
CA ILE A 247 -10.34 -3.06 -16.23
C ILE A 247 -10.29 -3.56 -14.80
N MET A 248 -9.08 -3.84 -14.31
CA MET A 248 -8.82 -4.19 -12.92
C MET A 248 -7.98 -3.09 -12.30
N SER A 249 -8.58 -2.28 -11.44
CA SER A 249 -7.88 -1.20 -10.75
C SER A 249 -8.60 -0.80 -9.46
N ASP A 250 -7.95 -0.01 -8.63
CA ASP A 250 -8.65 0.69 -7.55
C ASP A 250 -9.37 1.94 -8.09
N VAL A 251 -10.25 2.53 -7.29
CA VAL A 251 -11.06 3.71 -7.68
C VAL A 251 -10.18 4.91 -7.99
N ASP A 252 -9.08 5.08 -7.24
CA ASP A 252 -8.13 6.17 -7.40
C ASP A 252 -7.12 5.96 -8.55
N GLU A 253 -7.17 4.84 -9.26
CA GLU A 253 -6.32 4.49 -10.40
C GLU A 253 -7.09 4.62 -11.72
N ILE A 254 -7.18 5.83 -12.26
CA ILE A 254 -8.02 6.22 -13.40
C ILE A 254 -7.26 6.01 -14.72
N PRO A 255 -7.61 5.00 -15.56
CA PRO A 255 -7.10 4.92 -16.91
C PRO A 255 -7.59 6.12 -17.73
N SER A 256 -6.77 6.59 -18.67
CA SER A 256 -7.17 7.68 -19.55
C SER A 256 -8.20 7.22 -20.60
N ALA A 257 -9.05 8.14 -21.04
CA ALA A 257 -9.98 7.93 -22.16
C ALA A 257 -9.27 7.42 -23.42
N TYR A 258 -8.13 8.04 -23.77
CA TYR A 258 -7.38 7.69 -24.97
C TYR A 258 -6.76 6.29 -24.89
N THR A 259 -6.27 5.86 -23.71
CA THR A 259 -5.79 4.49 -23.49
C THR A 259 -6.90 3.48 -23.75
N ILE A 260 -8.08 3.65 -23.13
CA ILE A 260 -9.17 2.69 -23.28
C ILE A 260 -9.69 2.67 -24.71
N ASN A 261 -9.77 3.85 -25.36
CA ASN A 261 -10.19 3.93 -26.75
C ASN A 261 -9.19 3.22 -27.70
N LEU A 262 -7.89 3.33 -27.45
CA LEU A 262 -6.87 2.60 -28.21
C LEU A 262 -7.04 1.08 -28.05
N LEU A 263 -7.10 0.60 -26.80
CA LEU A 263 -7.11 -0.83 -26.51
C LEU A 263 -8.37 -1.54 -27.02
N ARG A 264 -9.54 -0.88 -26.99
CA ARG A 264 -10.76 -1.50 -27.53
C ARG A 264 -10.74 -1.64 -29.04
N TRP A 265 -10.03 -0.78 -29.77
CA TRP A 265 -9.99 -0.77 -31.24
C TRP A 265 -8.80 -1.52 -31.84
N CYS A 266 -7.75 -1.76 -31.07
CA CYS A 266 -6.58 -2.50 -31.54
C CYS A 266 -6.60 -3.96 -31.08
N ASP A 267 -5.89 -4.83 -31.81
CA ASP A 267 -5.67 -6.22 -31.45
C ASP A 267 -4.20 -6.63 -31.67
N GLY A 268 -3.69 -7.55 -30.87
CA GLY A 268 -2.29 -8.00 -30.93
C GLY A 268 -1.43 -7.61 -29.72
N TYR A 269 -1.96 -6.84 -28.77
CA TYR A 269 -1.32 -6.67 -27.46
C TYR A 269 -1.49 -7.92 -26.58
N PRO A 270 -0.65 -8.10 -25.54
CA PRO A 270 -0.73 -9.26 -24.65
C PRO A 270 -2.10 -9.36 -23.95
N PRO A 271 -2.60 -10.57 -23.63
CA PRO A 271 -3.90 -10.74 -22.96
C PRO A 271 -4.01 -10.03 -21.60
N ILE A 272 -2.88 -9.76 -20.95
CA ILE A 272 -2.78 -9.03 -19.70
C ILE A 272 -1.79 -7.89 -19.95
N LEU A 273 -2.27 -6.66 -19.83
CA LEU A 273 -1.49 -5.45 -20.05
C LEU A 273 -1.60 -4.55 -18.83
N HIS A 274 -0.48 -4.33 -18.13
CA HIS A 274 -0.44 -3.35 -17.05
C HIS A 274 -0.44 -1.92 -17.61
N LEU A 275 -0.98 -0.98 -16.85
CA LEU A 275 -1.07 0.43 -17.22
C LEU A 275 -0.11 1.24 -16.36
N GLN A 276 0.78 2.00 -16.99
CA GLN A 276 1.65 2.95 -16.28
C GLN A 276 0.87 4.23 -15.98
N LEU A 277 0.53 4.45 -14.72
CA LEU A 277 -0.20 5.63 -14.28
C LEU A 277 0.77 6.65 -13.66
N LYS A 278 0.51 7.94 -13.91
CA LYS A 278 1.16 9.05 -13.20
C LYS A 278 0.71 9.02 -11.75
N ASN A 279 1.65 8.88 -10.82
CA ASN A 279 1.38 8.64 -9.41
C ASN A 279 1.36 9.95 -8.63
N TYR A 280 0.17 10.37 -8.23
CA TYR A 280 -0.11 11.57 -7.46
C TYR A 280 -0.49 11.23 -6.02
N LEU A 281 -0.21 12.17 -5.13
CA LEU A 281 -0.55 12.06 -3.71
C LEU A 281 -1.30 13.30 -3.22
N TYR A 282 -2.39 13.12 -2.50
CA TYR A 282 -3.25 14.17 -1.91
C TYR A 282 -4.02 15.06 -2.91
N SER A 283 -3.44 15.37 -4.06
CA SER A 283 -4.01 16.16 -5.16
C SER A 283 -3.14 16.01 -6.42
N PHE A 284 -3.59 16.50 -7.56
CA PHE A 284 -2.80 16.55 -8.79
C PHE A 284 -1.65 17.58 -8.76
N GLU A 285 -1.43 18.25 -7.62
CA GLU A 285 -0.26 19.08 -7.35
C GLU A 285 0.99 18.24 -7.05
N TYR A 286 0.87 17.10 -6.37
CA TYR A 286 2.03 16.35 -5.90
C TYR A 286 2.26 15.10 -6.75
N LEU A 287 2.93 15.26 -7.88
CA LEU A 287 3.39 14.15 -8.71
C LEU A 287 4.62 13.49 -8.07
N VAL A 288 4.45 12.25 -7.61
CA VAL A 288 5.50 11.45 -6.96
C VAL A 288 6.45 10.86 -8.00
N ASP A 289 5.89 10.15 -8.99
CA ASP A 289 6.62 9.51 -10.09
C ASP A 289 5.66 8.96 -11.16
N ASN A 290 6.19 8.24 -12.14
CA ASN A 290 5.43 7.50 -13.15
C ASN A 290 5.59 5.99 -12.95
N LYS A 291 5.60 5.51 -11.70
CA LYS A 291 5.86 4.10 -11.35
C LYS A 291 4.61 3.37 -10.85
N SER A 292 3.40 3.94 -10.94
CA SER A 292 2.18 3.20 -10.61
C SER A 292 1.81 2.26 -11.75
N TRP A 293 1.66 0.95 -11.46
CA TRP A 293 1.51 -0.10 -12.48
C TRP A 293 0.45 -1.16 -12.14
N ARG A 294 -0.18 -1.10 -10.96
CA ARG A 294 -1.07 -2.18 -10.48
C ARG A 294 -2.33 -2.30 -11.30
N ALA A 295 -2.85 -1.19 -11.81
CA ALA A 295 -3.95 -1.18 -12.77
C ALA A 295 -3.59 -1.97 -14.03
N SER A 296 -4.50 -2.82 -14.49
CA SER A 296 -4.30 -3.64 -15.68
C SER A 296 -5.59 -3.81 -16.48
N ILE A 297 -5.41 -4.10 -17.76
CA ILE A 297 -6.45 -4.54 -18.67
C ILE A 297 -6.25 -6.02 -18.94
N HIS A 298 -7.31 -6.79 -18.74
CA HIS A 298 -7.34 -8.21 -19.02
C HIS A 298 -8.31 -8.47 -20.16
N ARG A 299 -7.86 -9.18 -21.19
CA ARG A 299 -8.78 -9.82 -22.14
C ARG A 299 -9.44 -11.00 -21.42
N TYR A 300 -10.74 -10.90 -21.20
CA TYR A 300 -11.48 -11.83 -20.38
C TYR A 300 -11.55 -13.20 -21.05
N LYS A 301 -11.24 -14.23 -20.26
CA LYS A 301 -11.36 -15.65 -20.61
C LYS A 301 -12.18 -16.35 -19.52
N PRO A 302 -13.37 -16.87 -19.84
CA PRO A 302 -14.20 -17.58 -18.88
C PRO A 302 -13.44 -18.68 -18.15
N GLY A 303 -13.57 -18.71 -16.82
CA GLY A 303 -12.92 -19.71 -15.97
C GLY A 303 -11.43 -19.48 -15.68
N GLN A 304 -10.72 -18.69 -16.49
CA GLN A 304 -9.30 -18.38 -16.31
C GLN A 304 -9.06 -17.00 -15.68
N THR A 305 -9.76 -15.97 -16.17
CA THR A 305 -9.59 -14.60 -15.67
C THR A 305 -10.18 -14.47 -14.28
N ARG A 306 -9.39 -13.90 -13.36
CA ARG A 306 -9.72 -13.61 -11.96
C ARG A 306 -9.32 -12.18 -11.64
N TYR A 307 -10.17 -11.49 -10.89
CA TYR A 307 -9.90 -10.13 -10.45
C TYR A 307 -8.70 -10.11 -9.51
N ALA A 308 -7.67 -9.39 -9.92
CA ALA A 308 -6.40 -9.29 -9.21
C ALA A 308 -5.87 -7.86 -9.30
N HIS A 309 -5.26 -7.39 -8.21
CA HIS A 309 -4.63 -6.06 -8.14
C HIS A 309 -3.17 -6.19 -7.72
N PHE A 310 -2.44 -6.99 -8.48
CA PHE A 310 -1.01 -7.22 -8.34
C PHE A 310 -0.46 -7.63 -9.71
N ARG A 311 0.84 -7.89 -9.81
CA ARG A 311 1.45 -8.21 -11.10
C ARG A 311 0.90 -9.53 -11.64
N GLN A 312 0.32 -9.48 -12.83
CA GLN A 312 -0.25 -10.63 -13.56
C GLN A 312 0.41 -10.82 -14.93
N GLY A 313 1.17 -9.84 -15.41
CA GLY A 313 1.93 -9.91 -16.65
C GLY A 313 3.26 -9.16 -16.57
N ASP A 314 4.02 -9.22 -17.66
CA ASP A 314 5.34 -8.58 -17.77
C ASP A 314 5.34 -7.32 -18.63
N THR A 315 4.22 -6.99 -19.27
CA THR A 315 4.10 -5.86 -20.19
C THR A 315 3.37 -4.69 -19.56
N LEU A 316 3.90 -3.48 -19.77
CA LEU A 316 3.39 -2.24 -19.21
C LEU A 316 3.20 -1.21 -20.33
N LEU A 317 2.00 -0.66 -20.51
CA LEU A 317 1.76 0.44 -21.46
C LEU A 317 2.10 1.77 -20.81
N ALA A 318 2.97 2.56 -21.44
CA ALA A 318 3.38 3.86 -20.92
C ALA A 318 2.23 4.88 -20.84
N ASP A 319 2.36 5.90 -19.98
CA ASP A 319 1.47 7.06 -19.83
C ASP A 319 -0.03 6.78 -20.08
N SER A 320 -0.59 5.88 -19.26
CA SER A 320 -1.91 5.29 -19.47
C SER A 320 -3.01 5.84 -18.55
N GLY A 321 -2.72 6.89 -17.79
CA GLY A 321 -3.67 7.55 -16.90
C GLY A 321 -3.03 8.05 -15.61
N TRP A 322 -3.83 8.12 -14.55
CA TRP A 322 -3.45 8.77 -13.29
C TRP A 322 -3.83 7.90 -12.09
N HIS A 323 -2.97 7.87 -11.08
CA HIS A 323 -3.25 7.29 -9.77
C HIS A 323 -3.20 8.40 -8.73
N CYS A 324 -4.30 8.71 -8.04
CA CYS A 324 -4.37 9.81 -7.08
C CYS A 324 -4.63 9.29 -5.65
N SER A 325 -3.57 8.86 -4.98
CA SER A 325 -3.68 8.32 -3.62
C SER A 325 -4.05 9.41 -2.61
N PHE A 326 -4.97 9.10 -1.70
CA PHE A 326 -5.45 10.03 -0.64
C PHE A 326 -6.01 11.37 -1.18
N CYS A 327 -6.62 11.37 -2.36
CA CYS A 327 -7.19 12.57 -2.98
C CYS A 327 -8.62 12.85 -2.51
N PHE A 328 -8.75 13.25 -1.24
CA PHE A 328 -10.03 13.48 -0.56
C PHE A 328 -10.35 14.95 -0.34
N ARG A 329 -11.64 15.25 -0.21
CA ARG A 329 -12.17 16.59 0.05
C ARG A 329 -12.07 16.97 1.53
N HIS A 330 -12.36 16.02 2.41
CA HIS A 330 -12.41 16.25 3.86
C HIS A 330 -11.31 15.49 4.60
N ILE A 331 -10.75 16.10 5.65
CA ILE A 331 -9.72 15.48 6.50
C ILE A 331 -10.23 14.18 7.18
N SER A 332 -11.52 14.10 7.48
CA SER A 332 -12.15 12.90 8.04
C SER A 332 -12.00 11.67 7.13
N GLU A 333 -11.98 11.86 5.81
CA GLU A 333 -11.80 10.78 4.83
C GLU A 333 -10.36 10.25 4.82
N PHE A 334 -9.37 11.12 5.03
CA PHE A 334 -7.98 10.70 5.23
C PHE A 334 -7.87 9.81 6.47
N VAL A 335 -8.41 10.28 7.60
CA VAL A 335 -8.43 9.52 8.87
C VAL A 335 -9.15 8.19 8.68
N PHE A 336 -10.25 8.18 7.93
CA PHE A 336 -10.99 6.97 7.61
C PHE A 336 -10.15 6.00 6.78
N LYS A 337 -9.59 6.41 5.63
CA LYS A 337 -8.76 5.54 4.76
C LYS A 337 -7.57 4.99 5.54
N MET A 338 -6.85 5.82 6.30
CA MET A 338 -5.73 5.40 7.15
C MET A 338 -6.11 4.29 8.14
N LYS A 339 -7.35 4.30 8.66
CA LYS A 339 -7.87 3.26 9.57
C LYS A 339 -8.48 2.05 8.86
N ALA A 340 -8.95 2.22 7.62
CA ALA A 340 -9.82 1.25 6.97
C ALA A 340 -9.09 0.30 6.00
N TYR A 341 -8.05 0.79 5.32
CA TYR A 341 -7.40 0.07 4.23
C TYR A 341 -6.35 -0.95 4.69
N SER A 342 -5.86 -1.75 3.74
CA SER A 342 -5.05 -2.93 4.03
C SER A 342 -3.68 -2.62 4.67
N HIS A 343 -3.18 -1.39 4.54
CA HIS A 343 -1.95 -0.94 5.20
C HIS A 343 -2.18 -0.06 6.43
N ASN A 344 -3.24 -0.35 7.20
CA ASN A 344 -3.50 0.31 8.50
C ASN A 344 -2.31 0.21 9.46
N ASP A 345 -1.47 -0.82 9.34
CA ASP A 345 -0.27 -1.05 10.15
C ASP A 345 0.71 0.14 10.16
N ARG A 346 0.63 1.02 9.16
CA ARG A 346 1.39 2.27 9.09
C ARG A 346 0.97 3.31 10.14
N VAL A 347 -0.23 3.20 10.71
CA VAL A 347 -0.72 4.07 11.79
C VAL A 347 -0.16 3.59 13.13
N ARG A 348 1.10 3.95 13.41
CA ARG A 348 1.80 3.53 14.63
C ARG A 348 1.50 4.39 15.85
N PHE A 349 1.20 5.67 15.62
CA PHE A 349 0.95 6.64 16.68
C PHE A 349 -0.37 7.37 16.46
N SER A 350 -1.10 7.60 17.55
CA SER A 350 -2.40 8.28 17.50
C SER A 350 -2.33 9.70 16.93
N HIS A 351 -1.21 10.39 17.10
CA HIS A 351 -1.02 11.75 16.58
C HIS A 351 -0.99 11.80 15.04
N TYR A 352 -0.73 10.69 14.34
CA TYR A 352 -0.83 10.62 12.87
C TYR A 352 -2.27 10.90 12.39
N LEU A 353 -3.26 10.61 13.24
CA LEU A 353 -4.67 10.80 12.96
C LEU A 353 -5.18 12.19 13.39
N ASN A 354 -4.28 13.08 13.85
CA ASN A 354 -4.66 14.44 14.23
C ASN A 354 -5.04 15.26 12.97
N PRO A 355 -6.25 15.83 12.88
CA PRO A 355 -6.69 16.55 11.69
C PRO A 355 -5.82 17.74 11.29
N LYS A 356 -5.33 18.51 12.28
CA LYS A 356 -4.45 19.67 12.02
C LYS A 356 -3.11 19.21 11.43
N ARG A 357 -2.51 18.16 12.02
CA ARG A 357 -1.29 17.56 11.48
C ARG A 357 -1.50 17.05 10.06
N ILE A 358 -2.59 16.35 9.79
CA ILE A 358 -2.89 15.83 8.45
C ILE A 358 -2.95 17.00 7.46
N GLN A 359 -3.70 18.06 7.78
CA GLN A 359 -3.79 19.25 6.93
C GLN A 359 -2.41 19.87 6.63
N ASP A 360 -1.55 20.00 7.65
CA ASP A 360 -0.20 20.55 7.48
C ASP A 360 0.71 19.62 6.65
N VAL A 361 0.58 18.31 6.81
CA VAL A 361 1.38 17.31 6.10
C VAL A 361 1.00 17.27 4.61
N ILE A 362 -0.29 17.25 4.29
CA ILE A 362 -0.75 17.22 2.90
C ILE A 362 -0.45 18.54 2.16
N CYS A 363 -0.48 19.68 2.86
CA CYS A 363 -0.11 20.98 2.29
C CYS A 363 1.40 21.16 2.09
N ARG A 364 2.21 20.42 2.85
CA ARG A 364 3.65 20.37 2.62
C ARG A 364 4.05 19.36 1.56
N GLY A 365 3.19 18.38 1.24
CA GLY A 365 3.54 17.27 0.36
C GLY A 365 4.48 16.25 1.03
N THR A 366 4.43 16.14 2.36
CA THR A 366 5.24 15.17 3.14
C THR A 366 4.45 13.89 3.43
N ASP A 367 5.12 12.82 3.87
CA ASP A 367 4.46 11.53 4.13
C ASP A 367 3.54 11.54 5.38
N LEU A 368 2.32 11.01 5.25
CA LEU A 368 1.32 10.95 6.33
C LEU A 368 1.78 10.14 7.55
N PHE A 369 2.67 9.17 7.34
CA PHE A 369 3.10 8.17 8.32
C PHE A 369 4.54 8.40 8.81
N ASP A 370 5.17 9.51 8.41
CA ASP A 370 6.59 9.85 8.65
C ASP A 370 7.56 8.72 8.25
N MET A 371 7.23 7.97 7.21
CA MET A 371 8.04 6.89 6.66
C MET A 371 9.11 7.41 5.69
N LEU A 372 10.15 6.60 5.50
CA LEU A 372 11.11 6.81 4.41
C LEU A 372 10.55 6.23 3.10
N PRO A 373 10.99 6.73 1.93
CA PRO A 373 10.59 6.21 0.64
C PRO A 373 10.84 4.69 0.53
N GLU A 374 9.85 3.97 -0.02
CA GLU A 374 9.91 2.52 -0.25
C GLU A 374 10.66 2.19 -1.56
N GLU A 375 11.98 2.44 -1.61
CA GLU A 375 12.79 2.20 -2.83
C GLU A 375 13.84 1.10 -2.63
N TYR A 376 14.39 0.61 -3.75
CA TYR A 376 15.34 -0.51 -3.79
C TYR A 376 16.80 -0.07 -3.94
N THR A 377 17.07 1.22 -4.10
CA THR A 377 18.42 1.76 -4.20
C THR A 377 18.58 2.98 -3.28
N PHE A 378 19.76 3.15 -2.68
CA PHE A 378 20.05 4.32 -1.85
C PHE A 378 19.89 5.64 -2.62
N ARG A 379 20.25 5.65 -3.91
CA ARG A 379 20.08 6.81 -4.79
C ARG A 379 18.62 7.23 -4.89
N GLU A 380 17.71 6.28 -5.09
CA GLU A 380 16.27 6.58 -5.18
C GLU A 380 15.69 6.97 -3.82
N ILE A 381 16.10 6.30 -2.74
CA ILE A 381 15.71 6.70 -1.38
C ILE A 381 16.07 8.16 -1.16
N ILE A 382 17.35 8.52 -1.33
CA ILE A 382 17.85 9.88 -1.11
C ILE A 382 17.16 10.87 -2.06
N GLY A 383 16.98 10.52 -3.33
CA GLY A 383 16.33 11.38 -4.32
C GLY A 383 14.86 11.66 -4.02
N LYS A 384 14.20 10.80 -3.24
CA LYS A 384 12.80 10.95 -2.80
C LYS A 384 12.67 11.39 -1.34
N LEU A 385 13.77 11.68 -0.65
CA LEU A 385 13.70 12.22 0.71
C LEU A 385 13.14 13.65 0.69
N GLY A 386 12.28 13.93 1.66
CA GLY A 386 11.70 15.25 1.84
C GLY A 386 10.32 15.39 1.18
N PRO A 387 9.83 16.63 1.06
CA PRO A 387 8.53 16.90 0.48
C PRO A 387 8.49 16.64 -1.03
N ILE A 388 7.36 16.15 -1.52
CA ILE A 388 7.11 15.97 -2.95
C ILE A 388 7.09 17.35 -3.64
N PRO A 389 7.83 17.56 -4.73
CA PRO A 389 7.80 18.80 -5.48
C PRO A 389 6.39 19.14 -5.98
N ARG A 390 6.02 20.42 -5.93
CA ARG A 390 4.73 20.91 -6.43
C ARG A 390 4.76 21.03 -7.95
N SER A 391 3.77 20.42 -8.60
CA SER A 391 3.45 20.61 -10.01
C SER A 391 2.54 21.81 -10.17
N TYR A 392 2.82 22.63 -11.18
CA TYR A 392 1.97 23.75 -11.60
C TYR A 392 1.18 23.43 -12.88
N SER A 393 1.31 22.21 -13.39
CA SER A 393 0.65 21.78 -14.62
C SER A 393 -0.61 20.98 -14.31
N ALA A 394 -1.72 21.40 -14.92
CA ALA A 394 -2.96 20.64 -15.01
C ALA A 394 -3.21 20.11 -16.44
N VAL A 395 -2.17 20.15 -17.29
CA VAL A 395 -2.25 19.68 -18.68
C VAL A 395 -2.38 18.15 -18.68
N HIS A 396 -3.29 17.64 -19.50
CA HIS A 396 -3.62 16.21 -19.55
C HIS A 396 -4.08 15.65 -18.19
N LEU A 397 -4.85 16.41 -17.41
CA LEU A 397 -5.67 15.86 -16.33
C LEU A 397 -7.06 15.48 -16.87
N PRO A 398 -7.85 14.66 -16.14
CA PRO A 398 -9.20 14.26 -16.58
C PRO A 398 -10.07 15.47 -16.96
N ALA A 399 -10.78 15.39 -18.09
CA ALA A 399 -11.54 16.54 -18.61
C ALA A 399 -12.57 17.05 -17.61
N HIS A 400 -13.30 16.13 -16.97
CA HIS A 400 -14.32 16.46 -15.97
C HIS A 400 -13.77 17.23 -14.76
N LEU A 401 -12.53 16.93 -14.36
CA LEU A 401 -11.86 17.64 -13.27
C LEU A 401 -11.69 19.13 -13.62
N ILE A 402 -11.28 19.42 -14.86
CA ILE A 402 -11.05 20.78 -15.35
C ILE A 402 -12.36 21.51 -15.60
N GLU A 403 -13.35 20.86 -16.22
CA GLU A 403 -14.68 21.42 -16.46
C GLU A 403 -15.40 21.81 -15.15
N LYS A 404 -15.12 21.09 -14.07
CA LYS A 404 -15.67 21.32 -12.73
C LYS A 404 -14.61 21.77 -11.73
N ALA A 405 -13.63 22.56 -12.20
CA ALA A 405 -12.50 23.02 -11.39
C ALA A 405 -12.92 23.67 -10.06
N GLU A 406 -13.99 24.46 -10.03
CA GLU A 406 -14.49 25.07 -8.78
C GLU A 406 -14.91 24.02 -7.73
N SER A 407 -15.62 22.97 -8.17
CA SER A 407 -16.08 21.89 -7.30
C SER A 407 -14.95 20.99 -6.82
N TYR A 408 -13.88 20.90 -7.61
CA TYR A 408 -12.72 20.04 -7.37
C TYR A 408 -11.43 20.83 -7.09
N LYS A 409 -11.55 22.11 -6.71
CA LYS A 409 -10.40 23.01 -6.56
C LYS A 409 -9.32 22.41 -5.67
N TYR A 410 -9.72 21.68 -4.62
CA TYR A 410 -8.84 21.04 -3.66
C TYR A 410 -7.89 20.00 -4.27
N LEU A 411 -8.20 19.49 -5.47
CA LEU A 411 -7.36 18.55 -6.23
C LEU A 411 -6.41 19.24 -7.20
N LEU A 412 -6.55 20.54 -7.43
CA LEU A 412 -5.76 21.29 -8.40
C LEU A 412 -4.64 22.08 -7.70
N PRO A 413 -3.54 22.40 -8.43
CA PRO A 413 -2.40 23.12 -7.87
C PRO A 413 -2.80 24.41 -7.13
N GLY A 414 -2.21 24.61 -5.96
CA GLY A 414 -2.37 25.82 -5.13
C GLY A 414 -3.51 25.75 -4.11
N ASN A 415 -4.25 24.64 -4.03
CA ASN A 415 -5.47 24.54 -3.23
C ASN A 415 -5.41 23.36 -2.23
N CYS A 416 -4.40 23.33 -1.38
CA CYS A 416 -4.18 22.20 -0.46
C CYS A 416 -5.13 22.17 0.76
N ILE A 417 -5.81 23.28 1.08
CA ILE A 417 -6.72 23.36 2.24
C ILE A 417 -7.95 22.49 1.98
N ARG A 418 -8.27 21.61 2.94
CA ARG A 418 -9.42 20.71 2.90
C ARG A 418 -10.57 21.30 3.69
N GLU A 419 -11.78 20.97 3.26
CA GLU A 419 -12.98 21.46 3.93
C GLU A 419 -13.13 20.76 5.29
N SER A 420 -13.48 21.54 6.32
CA SER A 420 -13.94 20.98 7.59
C SER A 420 -15.29 20.31 7.33
N GLY A 421 -15.27 18.98 7.23
CA GLY A 421 -16.47 18.17 7.10
C GLY A 421 -17.30 18.14 8.36
#